data_AF-A0A4D6LE71-F1
#
_entry.id   AF-A0A4D6LE71-F1
#
_cell.length_a   1.000
_cell.length_b   1.000
_cell.length_c   1.000
_cell.angle_alpha   90.00
_cell.angle_beta   90.00
_cell.angle_gamma   90.00
#
_symmetry.space_group_name_H-M   'P 1'
#
loop_
_entity.id
_entity.type
_entity.pdbx_description
1 polymer ?
#
loop_
_entity_poly.entity_id
_entity_poly.type
_entity_poly.pdbx_seq_one_letter_code
_entity_poly.pdbx_strand_id
1 'polypeptide(L)'
;MFLNWKKPSTLFHLSSVRRLLGPGVCPKAVAKGFRCVFSNQGVWYLDHLNVPWEVVYDADPLEGIQKASEKKLVIGGEVCMWGETADTSDVQQTIWPRAAAAAERLWSPRDFTSGKHAKVTALKRLQYFRCLLNRRGVAAAPVKNFYARTAPDGPGSCLVQ
;
A
#
# COMPACT_ATOMS: atom_id res chain seq x y z
N MET A 1 10.81 -9.52 -0.76
CA MET A 1 10.82 -9.84 -2.21
C MET A 1 11.85 -8.92 -2.85
N PHE A 2 12.96 -9.49 -3.34
CA PHE A 2 14.04 -8.72 -3.96
C PHE A 2 13.58 -8.19 -5.32
N LEU A 3 13.41 -6.88 -5.46
CA LEU A 3 13.23 -6.25 -6.76
C LEU A 3 14.61 -6.01 -7.37
N ASN A 4 14.83 -6.63 -8.53
CA ASN A 4 16.05 -6.51 -9.33
C ASN A 4 16.20 -5.08 -9.85
N TRP A 5 17.04 -4.29 -9.18
CA TRP A 5 17.45 -2.96 -9.63
C TRP A 5 18.47 -3.11 -10.77
N LYS A 6 18.03 -3.02 -12.03
CA LYS A 6 18.98 -2.76 -13.13
C LYS A 6 19.58 -1.38 -12.89
N LYS A 7 20.88 -1.32 -12.55
CA LYS A 7 21.64 -0.07 -12.45
C LYS A 7 21.58 0.67 -13.80
N PRO A 8 21.07 1.91 -13.87
CA PRO A 8 21.25 2.76 -15.03
C PRO A 8 22.68 3.32 -15.03
N SER A 9 23.33 3.30 -16.20
CA SER A 9 24.72 3.73 -16.44
C SER A 9 24.87 5.25 -16.60
N THR A 10 23.91 6.05 -16.15
CA THR A 10 23.96 7.51 -16.25
C THR A 10 23.53 8.14 -14.93
N LEU A 11 24.34 9.07 -14.43
CA LEU A 11 24.08 9.89 -13.25
C LEU A 11 22.84 10.75 -13.50
N PHE A 12 21.66 10.21 -13.20
CA PHE A 12 20.44 11.00 -13.14
C PHE A 12 20.51 11.92 -11.93
N HIS A 13 20.43 13.23 -12.16
CA HIS A 13 20.14 14.22 -11.12
C HIS A 13 18.73 13.92 -10.59
N LEU A 14 18.65 13.05 -9.57
CA LEU A 14 17.41 12.71 -8.89
C LEU A 14 17.04 13.86 -7.97
N SER A 15 16.28 14.82 -8.46
CA SER A 15 15.50 15.71 -7.59
C SER A 15 14.32 14.93 -7.00
N SER A 16 14.60 13.97 -6.12
CA SER A 16 13.57 13.28 -5.34
C SER A 16 12.98 14.27 -4.34
N VAL A 17 11.84 14.85 -4.66
CA VAL A 17 11.08 15.70 -3.74
C VAL A 17 10.46 14.81 -2.65
N ARG A 18 11.18 14.56 -1.56
CA ARG A 18 10.60 14.08 -0.28
C ARG A 18 10.15 15.30 0.50
N ARG A 19 8.89 15.70 0.32
CA ARG A 19 8.26 16.73 1.13
C ARG A 19 6.96 16.12 1.67
N LEU A 20 6.74 16.21 2.98
CA LEU A 20 5.48 15.85 3.64
C LEU A 20 4.39 16.71 3.01
N LEU A 21 3.66 16.13 2.06
CA LEU A 21 2.71 16.86 1.26
C LEU A 21 1.44 16.03 1.21
N GLY A 22 0.30 16.68 1.46
CA GLY A 22 -1.02 16.07 1.44
C GLY A 22 -1.42 15.53 0.06
N PRO A 23 -2.72 15.31 -0.19
CA PRO A 23 -3.17 14.69 -1.43
C PRO A 23 -2.77 15.48 -2.69
N GLY A 24 -2.63 14.77 -3.82
CA GLY A 24 -2.42 15.40 -5.14
C GLY A 24 -0.98 15.77 -5.50
N VAL A 25 0.02 15.28 -4.76
CA VAL A 25 1.44 15.54 -5.04
C VAL A 25 1.89 14.89 -6.33
N CYS A 26 1.60 13.60 -6.53
CA CYS A 26 2.00 12.93 -7.75
C CYS A 26 1.41 13.59 -9.01
N PRO A 27 0.10 13.91 -9.08
CA PRO A 27 -0.45 14.67 -10.20
C PRO A 27 0.30 15.98 -10.50
N LYS A 28 0.65 16.75 -9.46
CA LYS A 28 1.41 18.01 -9.62
C LYS A 28 2.85 17.76 -10.09
N ALA A 29 3.49 16.70 -9.60
CA ALA A 29 4.85 16.34 -9.97
C ALA A 29 4.95 15.89 -11.44
N VAL A 30 4.05 15.00 -11.87
CA VAL A 30 4.04 14.48 -13.24
C VAL A 30 3.64 15.55 -14.26
N ALA A 31 2.74 16.48 -13.88
CA ALA A 31 2.39 17.63 -14.73
C ALA A 31 3.59 18.56 -14.99
N LYS A 32 4.59 18.56 -14.10
CA LYS A 32 5.86 19.27 -14.27
C LYS A 32 6.95 18.41 -14.91
N GLY A 33 6.64 17.18 -15.36
CA GLY A 33 7.58 16.28 -16.01
C GLY A 33 8.46 15.46 -15.05
N PHE A 34 8.22 15.51 -13.74
CA PHE A 34 8.97 14.70 -12.77
C PHE A 34 8.39 13.30 -12.63
N ARG A 35 9.26 12.31 -12.39
CA ARG A 35 8.84 10.96 -12.00
C ARG A 35 8.31 10.97 -10.56
N CYS A 36 7.25 10.21 -10.30
CA CYS A 36 6.65 10.11 -8.97
C CYS A 36 6.59 8.65 -8.47
N VAL A 37 6.90 8.46 -7.19
CA VAL A 37 6.52 7.28 -6.41
C VAL A 37 5.33 7.68 -5.56
N PHE A 38 4.19 7.03 -5.76
CA PHE A 38 2.98 7.33 -5.00
C PHE A 38 3.12 6.87 -3.54
N SER A 39 3.01 7.81 -2.61
CA SER A 39 2.99 7.53 -1.17
C SER A 39 2.14 8.58 -0.46
N ASN A 40 0.83 8.51 -0.71
CA ASN A 40 -0.11 9.48 -0.17
C ASN A 40 -0.35 9.21 1.33
N GLN A 41 -0.04 10.21 2.15
CA GLN A 41 -0.20 10.17 3.60
C GLN A 41 -1.61 9.73 4.05
N GLY A 42 -2.67 10.17 3.37
CA GLY A 42 -4.04 9.89 3.82
C GLY A 42 -4.46 8.43 3.68
N VAL A 43 -3.76 7.64 2.87
CA VAL A 43 -4.20 6.29 2.49
C VAL A 43 -3.10 5.23 2.58
N TRP A 44 -1.83 5.57 2.39
CA TRP A 44 -0.70 4.62 2.31
C TRP A 44 0.32 4.81 3.43
N TYR A 45 0.02 5.61 4.46
CA TYR A 45 0.76 5.60 5.73
C TYR A 45 0.11 4.57 6.65
N LEU A 46 0.88 3.56 7.03
CA LEU A 46 0.42 2.41 7.81
C LEU A 46 0.42 2.72 9.31
N ASP A 47 1.18 3.71 9.77
CA ASP A 47 1.13 4.25 11.13
C ASP A 47 -0.21 4.96 11.43
N HIS A 48 -0.98 5.36 10.40
CA HIS A 48 -2.38 5.73 10.58
C HIS A 48 -3.22 4.47 10.84
N LEU A 49 -3.46 4.16 12.12
CA LEU A 49 -4.12 2.92 12.52
C LEU A 49 -5.59 2.84 12.11
N ASN A 50 -6.24 3.97 11.87
CA ASN A 50 -7.65 4.08 11.45
C ASN A 50 -7.84 3.99 9.92
N VAL A 51 -6.81 3.66 9.16
CA VAL A 51 -6.89 3.41 7.72
C VAL A 51 -6.96 1.89 7.49
N PRO A 52 -8.15 1.33 7.22
CA PRO A 52 -8.33 -0.10 7.00
C PRO A 52 -7.84 -0.50 5.61
N TRP A 53 -7.65 -1.81 5.39
CA TRP A 53 -7.04 -2.33 4.16
C TRP A 53 -7.83 -1.97 2.91
N GLU A 54 -9.16 -1.81 3.01
CA GLU A 54 -10.03 -1.42 1.90
C GLU A 54 -9.65 -0.05 1.34
N VAL A 55 -9.35 0.91 2.22
CA VAL A 55 -8.93 2.26 1.83
C VAL A 55 -7.56 2.21 1.16
N VAL A 56 -6.65 1.39 1.70
CA VAL A 56 -5.33 1.16 1.08
C VAL A 56 -5.46 0.54 -0.32
N TYR A 57 -6.38 -0.42 -0.48
CA TYR A 57 -6.64 -1.13 -1.73
C TYR A 57 -7.30 -0.25 -2.81
N ASP A 58 -8.24 0.61 -2.40
CA ASP A 58 -8.99 1.49 -3.30
C ASP A 58 -8.12 2.66 -3.81
N ALA A 59 -7.10 3.06 -3.05
CA ALA A 59 -6.21 4.16 -3.40
C ALA A 59 -5.48 3.90 -4.72
N ASP A 60 -5.72 4.78 -5.69
CA ASP A 60 -5.23 4.66 -7.05
C ASP A 60 -4.04 5.59 -7.30
N PRO A 61 -2.83 5.07 -7.57
CA PRO A 61 -1.65 5.92 -7.84
C PRO A 61 -1.81 6.86 -9.04
N LEU A 62 -2.77 6.58 -9.92
CA LEU A 62 -3.05 7.37 -11.12
C LEU A 62 -4.24 8.32 -10.96
N GLU A 63 -4.84 8.40 -9.77
CA GLU A 63 -5.96 9.29 -9.50
C GLU A 63 -5.60 10.74 -9.79
N GLY A 64 -6.48 11.46 -10.48
CA GLY A 64 -6.25 12.86 -10.85
C GLY A 64 -5.25 13.07 -11.99
N ILE A 65 -4.71 12.01 -12.62
CA ILE A 65 -3.81 12.10 -13.78
C ILE A 65 -4.58 11.66 -15.03
N GLN A 66 -4.78 12.59 -15.97
CA GLN A 66 -5.55 12.29 -17.19
C GLN A 66 -4.66 11.93 -18.37
N LYS A 67 -3.55 12.65 -18.59
CA LYS A 67 -2.71 12.46 -19.77
C LYS A 67 -1.94 11.14 -19.68
N ALA A 68 -1.96 10.36 -20.76
CA ALA A 68 -1.23 9.10 -20.84
C ALA A 68 0.28 9.26 -20.68
N SER A 69 0.86 10.37 -21.16
CA SER A 69 2.28 10.71 -20.96
C SER A 69 2.62 10.92 -19.48
N GLU A 70 1.75 11.61 -18.73
CA GLU A 70 1.92 11.87 -17.30
C GLU A 70 1.74 10.59 -16.47
N LYS A 71 0.80 9.71 -16.84
CA LYS A 71 0.62 8.41 -16.18
C LYS A 71 1.89 7.55 -16.20
N LYS A 72 2.66 7.61 -17.30
CA LYS A 72 3.95 6.89 -17.44
C LYS A 72 5.05 7.41 -16.50
N LEU A 73 4.90 8.61 -15.94
CA LEU A 73 5.84 9.18 -14.98
C LEU A 73 5.59 8.68 -13.55
N VAL A 74 4.44 8.05 -13.27
CA VAL A 74 4.20 7.34 -12.02
C VAL A 74 4.86 5.97 -12.13
N ILE A 75 5.98 5.77 -11.42
CA ILE A 75 6.82 4.58 -11.54
C ILE A 75 6.45 3.45 -10.56
N GLY A 76 5.42 3.67 -9.74
CA GLY A 76 4.95 2.74 -8.72
C GLY A 76 4.50 3.49 -7.48
N GLY A 77 4.53 2.83 -6.34
CA GLY A 77 4.28 3.48 -5.07
C GLY A 77 4.84 2.70 -3.88
N GLU A 78 4.76 3.32 -2.72
CA GLU A 78 5.35 2.87 -1.47
C GLU A 78 4.37 3.15 -0.33
N VAL A 79 4.07 2.11 0.45
CA VAL A 79 3.42 2.28 1.75
C VAL A 79 4.47 2.57 2.80
N CYS A 80 4.25 3.59 3.63
CA CYS A 80 5.19 4.00 4.66
C CYS A 80 4.72 3.50 6.02
N MET A 81 5.63 2.94 6.81
CA MET A 81 5.40 2.66 8.23
C MET A 81 6.38 3.53 8.98
N TRP A 82 5.89 4.61 9.58
CA TRP A 82 6.70 5.48 10.43
C TRP A 82 6.76 4.93 11.87
N GLY A 83 7.93 5.07 12.49
CA GLY A 83 8.29 4.36 13.72
C GLY A 83 8.02 5.12 15.01
N GLU A 84 7.38 6.29 14.99
CA GLU A 84 7.18 7.14 16.17
C GLU A 84 6.37 6.43 17.26
N THR A 85 5.49 5.52 16.85
CA THR A 85 4.63 4.74 17.77
C THR A 85 4.73 3.24 17.53
N ALA A 86 5.68 2.76 16.71
CA ALA A 86 5.80 1.34 16.37
C ALA A 86 7.19 0.83 16.75
N ASP A 87 7.25 -0.39 17.28
CA ASP A 87 8.51 -1.07 17.58
C ASP A 87 8.47 -2.55 17.19
N THR A 88 9.46 -3.32 17.62
CA THR A 88 9.55 -4.75 17.31
C THR A 88 8.35 -5.58 17.78
N SER A 89 7.58 -5.09 18.75
CA SER A 89 6.41 -5.79 19.30
C SER A 89 5.19 -5.73 18.39
N ASP A 90 5.03 -4.67 17.59
CA ASP A 90 3.81 -4.41 16.82
C ASP A 90 4.03 -4.00 15.35
N VAL A 91 5.29 -3.82 14.92
CA VAL A 91 5.60 -3.37 13.55
C VAL A 91 5.04 -4.30 12.48
N GLN A 92 5.10 -5.62 12.68
CA GLN A 92 4.59 -6.57 11.69
C GLN A 92 3.07 -6.54 11.59
N GLN A 93 2.38 -6.39 12.73
CA GLN A 93 0.93 -6.31 12.81
C GLN A 93 0.42 -4.97 12.27
N THR A 94 1.26 -3.93 12.32
CA THR A 94 0.99 -2.65 11.68
C THR A 94 1.09 -2.77 10.16
N ILE A 95 2.16 -3.38 9.66
CA ILE A 95 2.43 -3.48 8.22
C ILE A 95 1.45 -4.43 7.54
N TRP A 96 1.27 -5.63 8.12
CA TRP A 96 0.52 -6.71 7.51
C TRP A 96 -0.84 -6.89 8.19
N PRO A 97 -1.93 -7.04 7.42
CA PRO A 97 -1.97 -7.38 6.00
C PRO A 97 -2.13 -6.18 5.05
N ARG A 98 -2.21 -4.94 5.57
CA ARG A 98 -2.52 -3.73 4.77
C ARG A 98 -1.52 -3.47 3.65
N ALA A 99 -0.23 -3.71 3.86
CA ALA A 99 0.78 -3.60 2.82
C ALA A 99 0.54 -4.57 1.64
N ALA A 100 -0.07 -5.74 1.87
CA ALA A 100 -0.42 -6.68 0.81
C ALA A 100 -1.54 -6.13 -0.10
N ALA A 101 -2.45 -5.31 0.46
CA ALA A 101 -3.49 -4.66 -0.32
C ALA A 101 -2.91 -3.65 -1.32
N ALA A 102 -1.97 -2.81 -0.87
CA ALA A 102 -1.22 -1.92 -1.76
C ALA A 102 -0.38 -2.69 -2.79
N ALA A 103 0.22 -3.82 -2.39
CA ALA A 103 0.99 -4.67 -3.30
C ALA A 103 0.11 -5.23 -4.43
N GLU A 104 -1.09 -5.75 -4.12
CA GLU A 104 -2.03 -6.23 -5.15
C GLU A 104 -2.48 -5.09 -6.08
N ARG A 105 -2.68 -3.88 -5.53
CA ARG A 105 -3.02 -2.68 -6.30
C ARG A 105 -1.95 -2.29 -7.32
N LEU A 106 -0.68 -2.40 -6.94
CA LEU A 106 0.47 -2.08 -7.81
C LEU A 106 0.80 -3.19 -8.81
N TRP A 107 0.52 -4.45 -8.44
CA TRP A 107 0.88 -5.61 -9.24
C TRP A 107 -0.17 -5.96 -10.30
N SER A 108 -1.45 -5.84 -9.95
CA SER A 108 -2.54 -6.32 -10.80
C SER A 108 -2.95 -5.29 -11.84
N PRO A 109 -3.46 -5.71 -13.01
CA PRO A 109 -4.07 -4.78 -13.95
C PRO A 109 -5.23 -4.03 -13.28
N ARG A 110 -5.37 -2.76 -13.60
CA ARG A 110 -6.32 -1.82 -12.97
C ARG A 110 -7.77 -2.30 -13.01
N ASP A 111 -8.15 -3.04 -14.05
CA ASP A 111 -9.51 -3.54 -14.24
C ASP A 111 -9.89 -4.59 -13.18
N PHE A 112 -8.92 -5.31 -12.62
CA PHE A 112 -9.14 -6.27 -11.52
C PHE A 112 -9.30 -5.59 -10.16
N THR A 113 -8.75 -4.38 -10.00
CA THR A 113 -8.69 -3.68 -8.72
C THR A 113 -9.69 -2.53 -8.60
N SER A 114 -10.34 -2.12 -9.71
CA SER A 114 -11.23 -0.96 -9.74
C SER A 114 -12.72 -1.29 -9.97
N GLY A 115 -13.09 -2.58 -10.06
CA GLY A 115 -14.47 -3.00 -10.26
C GLY A 115 -15.35 -2.94 -9.00
N LYS A 116 -16.68 -2.89 -9.18
CA LYS A 116 -17.69 -2.83 -8.09
C LYS A 116 -17.53 -3.93 -7.03
N HIS A 117 -17.07 -5.11 -7.45
CA HIS A 117 -16.86 -6.28 -6.58
C HIS A 117 -15.38 -6.53 -6.22
N ALA A 118 -14.46 -5.63 -6.60
CA ALA A 118 -13.03 -5.84 -6.42
C ALA A 118 -12.67 -6.15 -4.97
N LYS A 119 -13.13 -5.31 -4.02
CA LYS A 119 -12.92 -5.53 -2.58
C LYS A 119 -13.50 -6.85 -2.05
N VAL A 120 -14.71 -7.21 -2.47
CA VAL A 120 -15.35 -8.48 -2.03
C VAL A 120 -14.52 -9.69 -2.48
N THR A 121 -13.99 -9.65 -3.70
CA THR A 121 -13.11 -10.73 -4.17
C THR A 121 -11.73 -10.68 -3.53
N ALA A 122 -11.17 -9.48 -3.32
CA ALA A 122 -9.87 -9.26 -2.69
C ALA A 122 -9.85 -9.70 -1.22
N LEU A 123 -10.93 -9.48 -0.48
CA LEU A 123 -11.04 -9.89 0.92
C LEU A 123 -10.73 -11.37 1.11
N LYS A 124 -11.33 -12.24 0.30
CA LYS A 124 -11.10 -13.69 0.38
C LYS A 124 -9.63 -14.06 0.13
N ARG A 125 -8.99 -13.42 -0.86
CA ARG A 125 -7.56 -13.62 -1.16
C ARG A 125 -6.67 -13.09 -0.05
N LEU A 126 -6.99 -11.91 0.50
CA LEU A 126 -6.24 -11.25 1.55
C LEU A 126 -6.29 -12.05 2.86
N GLN A 127 -7.45 -12.58 3.23
CA GLN A 127 -7.61 -13.49 4.37
C GLN A 127 -6.75 -14.75 4.22
N TYR A 128 -6.78 -15.36 3.03
CA TYR A 128 -5.91 -16.50 2.74
C TYR A 128 -4.42 -16.12 2.81
N PHE A 129 -4.04 -14.98 2.25
CA PHE A 129 -2.66 -14.49 2.29
C PHE A 129 -2.19 -14.18 3.71
N ARG A 130 -3.04 -13.58 4.55
CA ARG A 130 -2.78 -13.37 5.98
C ARG A 130 -2.47 -14.69 6.69
N CYS A 131 -3.26 -15.74 6.44
CA CYS A 131 -2.96 -17.08 6.95
C CYS A 131 -1.59 -17.60 6.50
N LEU A 132 -1.19 -17.37 5.24
CA LEU A 132 0.12 -17.76 4.75
C LEU A 132 1.26 -16.98 5.41
N LEU A 133 1.07 -15.68 5.67
CA LEU A 133 2.02 -14.86 6.41
C LEU A 133 2.23 -15.41 7.83
N ASN A 134 1.14 -15.68 8.56
CA ASN A 134 1.22 -16.25 9.89
C ASN A 134 1.91 -17.62 9.91
N ARG A 135 1.62 -18.49 8.93
CA ARG A 135 2.30 -19.79 8.78
C ARG A 135 3.80 -19.66 8.48
N ARG A 136 4.25 -18.52 7.95
CA ARG A 136 5.66 -18.21 7.66
C ARG A 136 6.34 -17.43 8.79
N GLY A 137 5.69 -17.27 9.94
CA GLY A 137 6.24 -16.54 11.08
C GLY A 137 6.15 -15.02 10.97
N VAL A 138 5.36 -14.48 10.03
CA VAL A 138 5.05 -13.05 9.96
C VAL A 138 3.76 -12.81 10.73
N ALA A 139 3.82 -12.05 11.82
CA ALA A 139 2.68 -11.76 12.70
C ALA A 139 1.73 -10.75 12.06
N ALA A 140 0.90 -11.19 11.11
CA ALA A 140 -0.08 -10.34 10.43
C ALA A 140 -1.36 -10.15 11.25
N ALA A 141 -1.81 -8.90 11.37
CA ALA A 141 -3.03 -8.53 12.06
C ALA A 141 -4.29 -9.17 11.43
N PRO A 142 -5.40 -9.27 12.18
CA PRO A 142 -6.70 -9.63 11.62
C PRO A 142 -7.08 -8.73 10.44
N VAL A 143 -7.72 -9.29 9.41
CA VAL A 143 -8.04 -8.52 8.19
C VAL A 143 -9.22 -7.59 8.43
N LYS A 144 -10.20 -8.00 9.23
CA LYS A 144 -11.48 -7.28 9.38
C LYS A 144 -11.46 -6.18 10.43
N ASN A 145 -10.37 -6.03 11.17
CA ASN A 145 -10.27 -5.01 12.19
C ASN A 145 -10.27 -3.61 11.54
N PHE A 146 -11.07 -2.70 12.08
CA PHE A 146 -11.09 -1.32 11.62
C PHE A 146 -9.79 -0.59 11.99
N TYR A 147 -9.36 -0.74 13.26
CA TYR A 147 -8.09 -0.21 13.72
C TYR A 147 -6.99 -1.26 13.57
N ALA A 148 -5.82 -0.85 13.06
CA ALA A 148 -4.64 -1.71 13.07
C ALA A 148 -4.10 -1.93 14.50
N ARG A 149 -3.32 -3.00 14.67
CA ARG A 149 -2.75 -3.46 15.97
C ARG A 149 -3.76 -3.92 17.02
N THR A 150 -5.06 -3.87 16.74
CA THR A 150 -6.05 -4.38 17.68
C THR A 150 -6.12 -5.90 17.63
N ALA A 151 -6.46 -6.49 18.78
CA ALA A 151 -6.80 -7.90 18.87
C ALA A 151 -8.05 -8.21 18.01
N PRO A 152 -8.25 -9.45 17.54
CA PRO A 152 -9.50 -9.85 16.91
C PRO A 152 -10.67 -9.75 17.90
N ASP A 153 -11.86 -9.42 17.41
CA ASP A 153 -13.09 -9.28 18.23
C ASP A 153 -13.50 -10.56 18.96
N GLY A 154 -12.96 -11.71 18.54
CA GLY A 154 -13.26 -13.00 19.15
C GLY A 154 -12.37 -14.14 18.66
N PRO A 155 -12.62 -15.35 19.17
CA PRO A 155 -11.92 -16.55 18.73
C PRO A 155 -12.25 -16.86 17.27
N GLY A 156 -11.32 -17.48 16.56
CA GLY A 156 -11.54 -17.88 15.18
C GLY A 156 -10.27 -18.29 14.47
N SER A 157 -10.43 -18.88 13.29
CA SER A 157 -9.29 -19.13 12.41
C SER A 157 -8.81 -17.82 11.77
N CYS A 158 -7.61 -17.86 11.20
CA CYS A 158 -7.05 -16.72 10.49
C CYS A 158 -7.86 -16.28 9.25
N LEU A 159 -8.78 -17.12 8.76
CA LEU A 159 -9.70 -16.80 7.66
C LEU A 159 -10.94 -16.05 8.12
N VAL A 160 -11.28 -16.14 9.42
CA VAL A 160 -12.48 -15.52 9.98
C VAL A 160 -12.15 -14.17 10.60
N GLN A 161 -10.95 -14.07 11.18
CA GLN A 161 -10.33 -12.90 11.82
C GLN A 161 -9.66 -11.94 10.83
#